data_AF-A0A0S8D6V7-F1
#
_entry.id   AF-A0A0S8D6V7-F1
#
_cell.length_a   1.000
_cell.length_b   1.000
_cell.length_c   1.000
_cell.angle_alpha   90.00
_cell.angle_beta   90.00
_cell.angle_gamma   90.00
#
_symmetry.space_group_name_H-M   'P 1'
#
loop_
_entity.id
_entity.type
_entity.pdbx_description
1 polymer ?
#
loop_
_entity_poly.entity_id
_entity_poly.type
_entity_poly.pdbx_seq_one_letter_code
_entity_poly.pdbx_strand_id
1 'polypeptide(L)'
;DQIAVMRQLGHEQFMVAGHDRGGRVAYRMALDHPGIVTKTAVLDVIPTLEAFERGGKAFGLGYYHWFFLAQPAPLPEKLINADPEWFWRWHTDRVPRKFFSPDAVDDYLVCFRNPETVRAICEDYRAGASIDCVHDAQDRDTGQRITCPLLALWGKQAKLEAWYDTLSVWREWASDVSGEPLDCGHYLAEERPKETAEALLAFFR
;
A
#
# COMPACT_ATOMS: atom_id res chain seq x y z
N ASP A 1 -16.18 -1.28 0.89
CA ASP A 1 -16.42 -1.29 -0.58
C ASP A 1 -16.05 -2.60 -1.26
N GLN A 2 -14.77 -3.00 -1.26
CA GLN A 2 -14.31 -4.15 -2.05
C GLN A 2 -15.06 -5.47 -1.73
N ILE A 3 -15.37 -5.74 -0.46
CA ILE A 3 -16.18 -6.89 -0.04
C ILE A 3 -17.58 -6.86 -0.69
N ALA A 4 -18.21 -5.68 -0.77
CA ALA A 4 -19.53 -5.53 -1.37
C ALA A 4 -19.47 -5.71 -2.90
N VAL A 5 -18.42 -5.20 -3.55
CA VAL A 5 -18.18 -5.43 -4.99
C VAL A 5 -18.04 -6.92 -5.28
N MET A 6 -17.23 -7.64 -4.50
CA MET A 6 -17.03 -9.08 -4.71
C MET A 6 -18.32 -9.87 -4.52
N ARG A 7 -19.12 -9.56 -3.49
CA ARG A 7 -20.45 -10.15 -3.31
C ARG A 7 -21.39 -9.85 -4.48
N GLN A 8 -21.40 -8.62 -4.97
CA GLN A 8 -22.22 -8.24 -6.12
C GLN A 8 -21.82 -9.01 -7.40
N LEU A 9 -20.54 -9.35 -7.54
CA LEU A 9 -20.02 -10.20 -8.62
C LEU A 9 -20.23 -11.71 -8.38
N GLY A 10 -20.86 -12.10 -7.27
CA GLY A 10 -21.16 -13.50 -6.94
C GLY A 10 -20.04 -14.25 -6.21
N HIS A 11 -19.06 -13.53 -5.64
CA HIS A 11 -17.93 -14.09 -4.90
C HIS A 11 -18.11 -13.88 -3.39
N GLU A 12 -18.55 -14.93 -2.68
CA GLU A 12 -18.68 -14.92 -1.21
C GLU A 12 -17.33 -15.06 -0.48
N GLN A 13 -16.35 -15.67 -1.15
CA GLN A 13 -14.97 -15.81 -0.71
C GLN A 13 -14.03 -15.52 -1.87
N PHE A 14 -12.90 -14.89 -1.59
CA PHE A 14 -11.93 -14.52 -2.62
C PHE A 14 -10.52 -14.35 -2.06
N MET A 15 -9.55 -14.37 -2.97
CA MET A 15 -8.16 -14.02 -2.70
C MET A 15 -7.92 -12.57 -3.14
N VAL A 16 -7.03 -11.85 -2.46
CA VAL A 16 -6.76 -10.44 -2.75
C VAL A 16 -5.27 -10.17 -2.81
N ALA A 17 -4.85 -9.39 -3.80
CA ALA A 17 -3.54 -8.76 -3.83
C ALA A 17 -3.71 -7.24 -3.82
N GLY A 18 -2.90 -6.55 -3.02
CA GLY A 18 -2.92 -5.09 -2.94
C GLY A 18 -1.52 -4.51 -2.91
N HIS A 19 -1.30 -3.43 -3.66
CA HIS A 19 -0.05 -2.67 -3.71
C HIS A 19 -0.23 -1.30 -3.04
N ASP A 20 0.78 -0.87 -2.28
CA ASP A 20 0.79 0.40 -1.54
C ASP A 20 -0.51 0.60 -0.73
N ARG A 21 -1.31 1.65 -1.01
CA ARG A 21 -2.63 1.88 -0.38
C ARG A 21 -3.56 0.68 -0.50
N GLY A 22 -3.58 0.02 -1.66
CA GLY A 22 -4.36 -1.20 -1.88
C GLY A 22 -3.91 -2.36 -0.99
N GLY A 23 -2.62 -2.44 -0.66
CA GLY A 23 -2.09 -3.41 0.30
C GLY A 23 -2.54 -3.12 1.72
N ARG A 24 -2.70 -1.83 2.08
CA ARG A 24 -3.28 -1.42 3.37
C ARG A 24 -4.73 -1.86 3.51
N VAL A 25 -5.50 -1.60 2.46
CA VAL A 25 -6.90 -2.04 2.37
C VAL A 25 -6.96 -3.58 2.42
N ALA A 26 -6.07 -4.29 1.74
CA ALA A 26 -6.04 -5.75 1.71
C ALA A 26 -5.83 -6.37 3.11
N TYR A 27 -4.88 -5.87 3.91
CA TYR A 27 -4.66 -6.41 5.25
C TYR A 27 -5.81 -6.05 6.21
N ARG A 28 -6.36 -4.83 6.11
CA ARG A 28 -7.53 -4.42 6.91
C ARG A 28 -8.75 -5.29 6.58
N MET A 29 -9.01 -5.56 5.30
CA MET A 29 -10.07 -6.50 4.90
C MET A 29 -9.87 -7.91 5.47
N ALA A 30 -8.63 -8.39 5.50
CA ALA A 30 -8.33 -9.72 6.03
C ALA A 30 -8.52 -9.80 7.56
N LEU A 31 -8.28 -8.71 8.29
CA LEU A 31 -8.55 -8.59 9.72
C LEU A 31 -10.05 -8.49 10.02
N ASP A 32 -10.77 -7.62 9.31
CA ASP A 32 -12.19 -7.33 9.56
C ASP A 32 -13.13 -8.43 9.07
N HIS A 33 -12.70 -9.20 8.05
CA HIS A 33 -13.52 -10.22 7.40
C HIS A 33 -12.81 -11.58 7.31
N PRO A 34 -12.42 -12.17 8.46
CA PRO A 34 -11.79 -13.48 8.49
C PRO A 34 -12.72 -14.52 7.87
N GLY A 35 -12.17 -15.36 6.99
CA GLY A 35 -12.93 -16.39 6.27
C GLY A 35 -13.62 -15.91 4.99
N ILE A 36 -13.72 -14.60 4.71
CA ILE A 36 -14.10 -14.08 3.39
C ILE A 36 -12.84 -13.93 2.52
N VAL A 37 -11.80 -13.30 3.06
CA VAL A 37 -10.48 -13.24 2.41
C VAL A 37 -9.73 -14.54 2.70
N THR A 38 -9.51 -15.38 1.69
CA THR A 38 -8.96 -16.74 1.86
C THR A 38 -7.45 -16.83 1.68
N LYS A 39 -6.85 -15.88 0.95
CA LYS A 39 -5.40 -15.61 0.87
C LYS A 39 -5.21 -14.11 0.61
N THR A 40 -4.19 -13.50 1.18
CA THR A 40 -3.88 -12.07 0.95
C THR A 40 -2.43 -11.87 0.52
N ALA A 41 -2.19 -11.04 -0.48
CA ALA A 41 -0.84 -10.62 -0.89
C ALA A 41 -0.72 -9.10 -0.74
N VAL A 42 0.36 -8.66 -0.11
CA VAL A 42 0.68 -7.25 0.12
C VAL A 42 1.99 -6.90 -0.57
N LEU A 43 1.97 -5.88 -1.42
CA LEU A 43 3.09 -5.47 -2.26
C LEU A 43 3.65 -4.14 -1.78
N ASP A 44 4.94 -4.13 -1.43
CA ASP A 44 5.77 -3.02 -0.96
C ASP A 44 5.15 -2.21 0.19
N VAL A 45 4.55 -2.91 1.17
CA VAL A 45 3.91 -2.30 2.33
C VAL A 45 4.13 -3.11 3.62
N ILE A 46 4.13 -2.41 4.75
CA ILE A 46 3.99 -2.95 6.11
C ILE A 46 2.74 -2.32 6.75
N PRO A 47 2.18 -2.88 7.85
CA PRO A 47 1.03 -2.31 8.55
C PRO A 47 1.23 -0.82 8.87
N THR A 48 0.15 -0.05 8.80
CA THR A 48 0.22 1.42 8.84
C THR A 48 0.74 1.91 10.19
N LEU A 49 0.26 1.33 11.28
CA LEU A 49 0.75 1.61 12.63
C LEU A 49 2.26 1.34 12.77
N GLU A 50 2.75 0.21 12.24
CA GLU A 50 4.17 -0.17 12.32
C GLU A 50 5.07 0.83 11.60
N ALA A 51 4.64 1.37 10.46
CA ALA A 51 5.40 2.39 9.73
C ALA A 51 5.55 3.69 10.55
N PHE A 52 4.50 4.13 11.24
CA PHE A 52 4.54 5.32 12.10
C PHE A 52 5.36 5.10 13.37
N GLU A 53 5.16 3.97 14.07
CA GLU A 53 5.84 3.71 15.35
C GLU A 53 7.32 3.37 15.19
N ARG A 54 7.70 2.68 14.11
CA ARG A 54 9.12 2.38 13.80
C ARG A 54 9.80 3.51 13.04
N GLY A 55 9.03 4.50 12.58
CA GLY A 55 9.51 5.62 11.78
C GLY A 55 10.45 6.54 12.55
N GLY A 56 11.56 6.92 11.92
CA GLY A 56 12.50 7.92 12.44
C GLY A 56 12.89 8.94 11.38
N LYS A 57 14.07 9.57 11.53
CA LYS A 57 14.59 10.58 10.57
C LYS A 57 14.61 10.06 9.12
N ALA A 58 15.02 8.81 8.91
CA ALA A 58 15.08 8.22 7.58
C ALA A 58 13.69 8.10 6.94
N PHE A 59 12.68 7.65 7.71
CA PHE A 59 11.29 7.58 7.30
C PHE A 59 10.71 8.97 7.01
N GLY A 60 10.88 9.93 7.94
CA GLY A 60 10.36 11.29 7.78
C GLY A 60 10.90 12.03 6.55
N LEU A 61 12.15 11.79 6.18
CA LEU A 61 12.73 12.37 4.95
C LEU A 61 12.42 11.54 3.70
N GLY A 62 12.50 10.22 3.77
CA GLY A 62 12.32 9.34 2.61
C GLY A 62 10.86 9.14 2.20
N TYR A 63 9.94 9.24 3.15
CA TYR A 63 8.49 9.19 2.99
C TYR A 63 7.81 10.45 3.55
N TYR A 64 8.42 11.62 3.31
CA TYR A 64 7.89 12.93 3.73
C TYR A 64 6.40 13.14 3.43
N HIS A 65 5.93 12.56 2.32
CA HIS A 65 4.54 12.64 1.88
C HIS A 65 3.54 12.10 2.91
N TRP A 66 3.93 11.14 3.78
CA TRP A 66 3.06 10.65 4.85
C TRP A 66 2.68 11.75 5.84
N PHE A 67 3.61 12.64 6.16
CA PHE A 67 3.37 13.76 7.05
C PHE A 67 2.77 14.97 6.33
N PHE A 68 3.19 15.20 5.09
CA PHE A 68 2.71 16.32 4.27
C PHE A 68 1.24 16.14 3.87
N LEU A 69 0.87 14.99 3.31
CA LEU A 69 -0.50 14.72 2.85
C LEU A 69 -1.50 14.63 4.03
N ALA A 70 -1.01 14.26 5.23
CA ALA A 70 -1.82 14.24 6.44
C ALA A 70 -1.98 15.63 7.12
N GLN A 71 -1.35 16.70 6.62
CA GLN A 71 -1.56 18.04 7.20
C GLN A 71 -3.03 18.49 7.08
N PRO A 72 -3.51 19.38 7.98
CA PRO A 72 -4.88 19.87 7.95
C PRO A 72 -5.29 20.46 6.60
N ALA A 73 -6.52 20.15 6.18
CA ALA A 73 -7.07 20.68 4.94
C ALA A 73 -7.21 22.22 5.01
N PRO A 74 -7.04 22.94 3.88
CA PRO A 74 -6.73 22.42 2.55
C PRO A 74 -5.24 22.61 2.19
N LEU A 75 -4.29 22.49 3.13
CA LEU A 75 -2.88 22.79 2.86
C LEU A 75 -2.27 21.91 1.75
N PRO A 76 -2.22 20.57 1.87
CA PRO A 76 -1.60 19.74 0.83
C PRO A 76 -2.39 19.83 -0.48
N GLU A 77 -3.72 19.90 -0.41
CA GLU A 77 -4.57 20.03 -1.60
C GLU A 77 -4.25 21.29 -2.39
N LYS A 78 -4.10 22.45 -1.73
CA LYS A 78 -3.76 23.70 -2.41
C LYS A 78 -2.38 23.63 -3.08
N LEU A 79 -1.40 23.02 -2.42
CA LEU A 79 -0.04 22.95 -2.93
C LEU A 79 0.08 21.96 -4.11
N ILE A 80 -0.61 20.83 -4.05
CA ILE A 80 -0.63 19.85 -5.15
C ILE A 80 -1.41 20.38 -6.35
N ASN A 81 -2.60 20.95 -6.13
CA ASN A 81 -3.43 21.46 -7.22
C ASN A 81 -2.87 22.71 -7.92
N ALA A 82 -1.81 23.32 -7.38
CA ALA A 82 -1.09 24.40 -8.08
C ALA A 82 -0.35 23.88 -9.32
N ASP A 83 0.20 22.67 -9.26
CA ASP A 83 0.78 21.96 -10.41
C ASP A 83 0.71 20.43 -10.17
N PRO A 84 -0.45 19.80 -10.45
CA PRO A 84 -0.67 18.40 -10.11
C PRO A 84 0.22 17.47 -10.92
N GLU A 85 0.52 17.81 -12.18
CA GLU A 85 1.41 17.01 -13.01
C GLU A 85 2.85 17.07 -12.50
N TRP A 86 3.36 18.27 -12.18
CA TRP A 86 4.70 18.39 -11.60
C TRP A 86 4.80 17.63 -10.28
N PHE A 87 3.79 17.74 -9.40
CA PHE A 87 3.80 17.02 -8.13
C PHE A 87 3.77 15.50 -8.34
N TRP A 88 2.87 14.99 -9.20
CA TRP A 88 2.81 13.58 -9.53
C TRP A 88 4.14 13.09 -10.08
N ARG A 89 4.77 13.89 -10.97
CA ARG A 89 6.06 13.58 -11.54
C ARG A 89 7.13 13.51 -10.46
N TRP A 90 7.29 14.57 -9.68
CA TRP A 90 8.23 14.63 -8.56
C TRP A 90 8.06 13.47 -7.57
N HIS A 91 6.83 13.10 -7.25
CA HIS A 91 6.54 12.04 -6.30
C HIS A 91 6.93 10.64 -6.81
N THR A 92 6.72 10.39 -8.11
CA THR A 92 6.91 9.08 -8.75
C THR A 92 8.28 8.95 -9.46
N ASP A 93 9.00 10.04 -9.78
CA ASP A 93 10.35 10.11 -10.43
C ASP A 93 11.53 9.74 -9.49
N ARG A 94 11.36 8.81 -8.56
CA ARG A 94 12.45 8.49 -7.60
C ARG A 94 13.64 7.77 -8.26
N VAL A 95 13.44 7.21 -9.45
CA VAL A 95 14.42 6.50 -10.28
C VAL A 95 14.11 6.84 -11.75
N PRO A 96 15.10 6.90 -12.68
CA PRO A 96 14.82 7.22 -14.08
C PRO A 96 13.78 6.27 -14.71
N ARG A 97 12.64 6.85 -15.13
CA ARG A 97 11.38 6.18 -15.52
C ARG A 97 11.45 5.40 -16.84
N LYS A 98 12.18 4.29 -16.89
CA LYS A 98 12.14 3.41 -18.07
C LYS A 98 11.04 2.35 -18.02
N PHE A 99 10.22 2.31 -16.97
CA PHE A 99 9.25 1.23 -16.75
C PHE A 99 7.77 1.64 -16.89
N PHE A 100 7.39 2.88 -16.60
CA PHE A 100 6.03 3.35 -16.89
C PHE A 100 5.83 3.54 -18.40
N SER A 101 4.79 2.94 -18.98
CA SER A 101 4.40 3.22 -20.36
C SER A 101 3.80 4.63 -20.47
N PRO A 102 3.93 5.32 -21.62
CA PRO A 102 3.30 6.62 -21.83
C PRO A 102 1.79 6.59 -21.58
N ASP A 103 1.10 5.54 -22.05
CA ASP A 103 -0.34 5.39 -21.88
C ASP A 103 -0.75 5.27 -20.41
N ALA A 104 0.03 4.57 -19.57
CA ALA A 104 -0.22 4.48 -18.14
C ALA A 104 -0.01 5.85 -17.45
N VAL A 105 1.05 6.58 -17.83
CA VAL A 105 1.31 7.93 -17.31
C VAL A 105 0.13 8.86 -17.62
N ASP A 106 -0.39 8.82 -18.84
CA ASP A 106 -1.52 9.65 -19.24
C ASP A 106 -2.79 9.31 -18.44
N ASP A 107 -3.08 8.03 -18.22
CA ASP A 107 -4.23 7.58 -17.41
C ASP A 107 -4.12 8.06 -15.95
N TYR A 108 -2.95 7.91 -15.33
CA TYR A 108 -2.69 8.43 -13.98
C TYR A 108 -2.89 9.95 -13.91
N LEU A 109 -2.37 10.70 -14.88
CA LEU A 109 -2.47 12.16 -14.90
C LEU A 109 -3.90 12.65 -15.16
N VAL A 110 -4.71 11.94 -15.96
CA VAL A 110 -6.14 12.24 -16.11
C VAL A 110 -6.84 12.22 -14.77
N CYS A 111 -6.61 11.17 -13.96
CA CYS A 111 -7.19 11.04 -12.63
C CYS A 111 -6.64 12.08 -11.66
N PHE A 112 -5.32 12.32 -11.68
CA PHE A 112 -4.63 13.18 -10.71
C PHE A 112 -4.88 14.69 -10.93
N ARG A 113 -5.26 15.09 -12.15
CA ARG A 113 -5.69 16.47 -12.45
C ARG A 113 -7.06 16.83 -11.86
N ASN A 114 -7.85 15.85 -11.42
CA ASN A 114 -9.11 16.11 -10.73
C ASN A 114 -8.85 16.51 -9.26
N PRO A 115 -9.23 17.73 -8.83
CA PRO A 115 -9.01 18.18 -7.45
C PRO A 115 -9.68 17.29 -6.39
N GLU A 116 -10.79 16.63 -6.74
CA GLU A 116 -11.46 15.69 -5.82
C GLU A 116 -10.64 14.42 -5.60
N THR A 117 -9.87 13.96 -6.61
CA THR A 117 -8.91 12.87 -6.45
C THR A 117 -7.80 13.28 -5.48
N VAL A 118 -7.26 14.49 -5.63
CA VAL A 118 -6.23 15.03 -4.73
C VAL A 118 -6.74 15.14 -3.29
N ARG A 119 -7.98 15.63 -3.12
CA ARG A 119 -8.65 15.68 -1.81
C ARG A 119 -8.80 14.28 -1.22
N ALA A 120 -9.29 13.31 -2.00
CA ALA A 120 -9.47 11.93 -1.55
C ALA A 120 -8.13 11.28 -1.14
N ILE A 121 -7.05 11.51 -1.89
CA ILE A 121 -5.71 11.06 -1.51
C ILE A 121 -5.29 11.69 -0.18
N CYS A 122 -5.48 13.00 0.02
CA CYS A 122 -5.12 13.63 1.29
C CYS A 122 -5.93 13.06 2.45
N GLU A 123 -7.23 12.84 2.28
CA GLU A 123 -8.08 12.18 3.29
C GLU A 123 -7.64 10.75 3.59
N ASP A 124 -7.22 9.98 2.60
CA ASP A 124 -6.67 8.62 2.79
C ASP A 124 -5.38 8.64 3.65
N TYR A 125 -4.49 9.60 3.42
CA TYR A 125 -3.31 9.78 4.28
C TYR A 125 -3.65 10.32 5.68
N ARG A 126 -4.68 11.17 5.81
CA ARG A 126 -5.17 11.63 7.13
C ARG A 126 -5.78 10.47 7.91
N ALA A 127 -6.56 9.61 7.28
CA ALA A 127 -7.10 8.40 7.90
C ALA A 127 -5.96 7.48 8.36
N GLY A 128 -4.97 7.27 7.49
CA GLY A 128 -3.75 6.51 7.77
C GLY A 128 -2.98 7.04 8.99
N ALA A 129 -2.92 8.35 9.17
CA ALA A 129 -2.24 9.00 10.30
C ALA A 129 -3.11 9.15 11.57
N SER A 130 -4.37 8.69 11.53
CA SER A 130 -5.33 8.87 12.64
C SER A 130 -6.14 7.60 12.88
N ILE A 131 -7.34 7.50 12.31
CA ILE A 131 -8.30 6.44 12.61
C ILE A 131 -7.78 5.04 12.27
N ASP A 132 -6.99 4.90 11.20
CA ASP A 132 -6.41 3.60 10.82
C ASP A 132 -5.40 3.12 11.86
N CYS A 133 -4.58 4.02 12.41
CA CYS A 133 -3.68 3.70 13.53
C CYS A 133 -4.46 3.27 14.79
N VAL A 134 -5.63 3.86 15.04
CA VAL A 134 -6.49 3.44 16.16
C VAL A 134 -7.01 2.02 15.96
N HIS A 135 -7.53 1.71 14.77
CA HIS A 135 -7.99 0.35 14.46
C HIS A 135 -6.86 -0.66 14.52
N ASP A 136 -5.71 -0.36 13.92
CA ASP A 136 -4.51 -1.20 13.96
C ASP A 136 -4.04 -1.45 15.40
N ALA A 137 -4.04 -0.42 16.26
CA ALA A 137 -3.64 -0.56 17.66
C ALA A 137 -4.60 -1.45 18.45
N GLN A 138 -5.92 -1.31 18.21
CA GLN A 138 -6.93 -2.15 18.84
C GLN A 138 -6.77 -3.62 18.47
N ASP A 139 -6.51 -3.92 17.19
CA ASP A 139 -6.26 -5.30 16.74
C ASP A 139 -5.01 -5.88 17.41
N ARG A 140 -3.92 -5.10 17.45
CA ARG A 140 -2.68 -5.52 18.11
C ARG A 140 -2.87 -5.76 19.61
N ASP A 141 -3.55 -4.86 20.31
CA ASP A 141 -3.79 -4.95 21.76
C ASP A 141 -4.70 -6.13 22.15
N THR A 142 -5.63 -6.50 21.27
CA THR A 142 -6.51 -7.66 21.45
C THR A 142 -5.90 -8.97 20.95
N GLY A 143 -4.74 -8.91 20.29
CA GLY A 143 -4.09 -10.07 19.69
C GLY A 143 -4.79 -10.59 18.43
N GLN A 144 -5.65 -9.77 17.80
CA GLN A 144 -6.27 -10.07 16.52
C GLN A 144 -5.19 -10.13 15.43
N ARG A 145 -5.21 -11.20 14.62
CA ARG A 145 -4.20 -11.46 13.58
C ARG A 145 -4.87 -11.94 12.31
N ILE A 146 -4.21 -11.71 11.18
CA ILE A 146 -4.62 -12.25 9.88
C ILE A 146 -4.42 -13.77 9.92
N THR A 147 -5.52 -14.51 9.78
CA THR A 147 -5.53 -15.98 9.91
C THR A 147 -5.38 -16.72 8.59
N CYS A 148 -5.63 -16.05 7.46
CA CYS A 148 -5.36 -16.64 6.15
C CYS A 148 -3.88 -16.51 5.79
N PRO A 149 -3.35 -17.33 4.86
CA PRO A 149 -2.00 -17.18 4.36
C PRO A 149 -1.76 -15.76 3.82
N LEU A 150 -0.61 -15.18 4.17
CA LEU A 150 -0.16 -13.87 3.73
C LEU A 150 1.15 -14.00 2.93
N LEU A 151 1.16 -13.41 1.73
CA LEU A 151 2.38 -13.20 0.94
C LEU A 151 2.80 -11.73 1.00
N ALA A 152 4.02 -11.45 1.46
CA ALA A 152 4.60 -10.11 1.39
C ALA A 152 5.68 -10.05 0.30
N LEU A 153 5.45 -9.25 -0.73
CA LEU A 153 6.47 -8.95 -1.76
C LEU A 153 6.91 -7.50 -1.59
N TRP A 154 8.19 -7.20 -1.77
CA TRP A 154 8.69 -5.82 -1.71
C TRP A 154 9.87 -5.60 -2.64
N GLY A 155 10.18 -4.34 -2.94
CA GLY A 155 11.31 -3.99 -3.79
C GLY A 155 12.62 -4.02 -3.00
N LYS A 156 13.62 -4.75 -3.49
CA LYS A 156 14.99 -4.77 -2.94
C LYS A 156 15.67 -3.39 -3.00
N GLN A 157 15.24 -2.54 -3.93
CA GLN A 157 15.74 -1.18 -4.10
C GLN A 157 14.81 -0.15 -3.43
N ALA A 158 13.69 -0.60 -2.85
CA ALA A 158 12.73 0.24 -2.16
C ALA A 158 13.18 0.52 -0.71
N LYS A 159 12.47 1.45 -0.06
CA LYS A 159 12.82 1.88 1.30
C LYS A 159 12.56 0.82 2.35
N LEU A 160 11.59 -0.08 2.13
CA LEU A 160 11.25 -1.13 3.08
C LEU A 160 12.43 -2.07 3.35
N GLU A 161 13.08 -2.57 2.29
CA GLU A 161 14.31 -3.40 2.40
C GLU A 161 15.40 -2.72 3.23
N ALA A 162 15.55 -1.40 3.07
CA ALA A 162 16.59 -0.65 3.76
C ALA A 162 16.27 -0.34 5.24
N TRP A 163 14.98 -0.37 5.63
CA TRP A 163 14.53 0.14 6.93
C TRP A 163 13.99 -0.93 7.86
N TYR A 164 13.48 -2.04 7.34
CA TYR A 164 12.74 -3.03 8.11
C TYR A 164 13.11 -4.45 7.69
N ASP A 165 13.04 -5.38 8.65
CA ASP A 165 12.84 -6.79 8.33
C ASP A 165 11.33 -7.00 8.03
N THR A 166 10.96 -6.82 6.77
CA THR A 166 9.57 -6.86 6.29
C THR A 166 8.82 -8.10 6.75
N LEU A 167 9.46 -9.29 6.66
CA LEU A 167 8.80 -10.54 7.06
C LEU A 167 8.64 -10.64 8.57
N SER A 168 9.62 -10.20 9.36
CA SER A 168 9.49 -10.20 10.82
C SER A 168 8.35 -9.28 11.28
N VAL A 169 8.19 -8.10 10.66
CA VAL A 169 7.04 -7.22 10.93
C VAL A 169 5.71 -7.92 10.60
N TRP A 170 5.57 -8.51 9.42
CA TRP A 170 4.33 -9.21 9.05
C TRP A 170 4.03 -10.43 9.93
N ARG A 171 5.06 -11.13 10.43
CA ARG A 171 4.90 -12.23 11.39
C ARG A 171 4.35 -11.77 12.73
N GLU A 172 4.38 -10.49 13.08
CA GLU A 172 3.67 -10.00 14.27
C GLU A 172 2.14 -9.94 14.00
N TRP A 173 1.74 -9.71 12.75
CA TRP A 173 0.36 -9.43 12.34
C TRP A 173 -0.41 -10.60 11.72
N ALA A 174 0.29 -11.64 11.26
CA ALA A 174 -0.31 -12.77 10.55
C ALA A 174 0.30 -14.11 10.97
N SER A 175 -0.52 -15.16 11.05
CA SER A 175 -0.10 -16.48 11.54
C SER A 175 0.70 -17.31 10.53
N ASP A 176 0.48 -17.08 9.24
CA ASP A 176 1.14 -17.79 8.14
C ASP A 176 1.67 -16.74 7.14
N VAL A 177 2.98 -16.51 7.16
CA VAL A 177 3.64 -15.46 6.38
C VAL A 177 4.76 -16.05 5.55
N SER A 178 4.66 -15.79 4.25
CA SER A 178 5.71 -16.04 3.27
C SER A 178 6.01 -14.75 2.50
N GLY A 179 7.11 -14.70 1.78
CA GLY A 179 7.45 -13.53 0.99
C GLY A 179 8.93 -13.44 0.64
N GLU A 180 9.24 -12.53 -0.27
CA GLU A 180 10.59 -12.30 -0.77
C GLU A 180 10.73 -10.92 -1.40
N PRO A 181 11.96 -10.35 -1.41
CA PRO A 181 12.24 -9.14 -2.15
C PRO A 181 12.38 -9.45 -3.66
N LEU A 182 11.84 -8.57 -4.51
CA LEU A 182 12.10 -8.57 -5.95
C LEU A 182 13.18 -7.54 -6.29
N ASP A 183 13.99 -7.79 -7.32
CA ASP A 183 15.04 -6.87 -7.75
C ASP A 183 14.47 -5.64 -8.51
N CYS A 184 13.71 -4.81 -7.80
CA CYS A 184 13.09 -3.58 -8.28
C CYS A 184 12.95 -2.54 -7.16
N GLY A 185 12.47 -1.36 -7.52
CA GLY A 185 11.93 -0.37 -6.61
C GLY A 185 10.51 -0.69 -6.16
N HIS A 186 9.74 0.36 -5.93
CA HIS A 186 8.41 0.31 -5.31
C HIS A 186 7.32 -0.26 -6.26
N TYR A 187 7.48 -0.12 -7.57
CA TYR A 187 6.40 -0.42 -8.53
C TYR A 187 6.55 -1.82 -9.10
N LEU A 188 6.44 -2.85 -8.24
CA LEU A 188 6.74 -4.26 -8.56
C LEU A 188 6.12 -4.72 -9.89
N ALA A 189 4.83 -4.47 -10.08
CA ALA A 189 4.10 -4.89 -11.27
C ALA A 189 4.53 -4.17 -12.56
N GLU A 190 5.14 -2.99 -12.48
CA GLU A 190 5.63 -2.23 -13.63
C GLU A 190 7.12 -2.46 -13.87
N GLU A 191 7.91 -2.61 -12.81
CA GLU A 191 9.36 -2.80 -12.88
C GLU A 191 9.76 -4.26 -13.14
N ARG A 192 9.02 -5.22 -12.58
CA ARG A 192 9.24 -6.67 -12.68
C ARG A 192 7.90 -7.40 -12.87
N PRO A 193 7.16 -7.13 -13.97
CA PRO A 193 5.83 -7.68 -14.19
C PRO A 193 5.80 -9.21 -14.20
N LYS A 194 6.82 -9.86 -14.77
CA LYS A 194 6.84 -11.33 -14.91
C LYS A 194 7.05 -11.99 -13.57
N GLU A 195 8.06 -11.55 -12.83
CA GLU A 195 8.41 -12.07 -11.51
C GLU A 195 7.28 -11.82 -10.50
N THR A 196 6.67 -10.63 -10.55
CA THR A 196 5.50 -10.30 -9.71
C THR A 196 4.33 -11.23 -10.04
N ALA A 197 4.01 -11.44 -11.33
CA ALA A 197 2.93 -12.33 -11.73
C ALA A 197 3.21 -13.79 -11.38
N GLU A 198 4.45 -14.27 -11.54
CA GLU A 198 4.85 -15.63 -11.19
C GLU A 198 4.72 -15.89 -9.68
N ALA A 199 5.20 -14.97 -8.84
CA ALA A 199 5.06 -15.08 -7.38
C ALA A 199 3.58 -15.09 -6.94
N LEU A 200 2.77 -14.18 -7.49
CA LEU A 200 1.33 -14.13 -7.19
C LEU A 200 0.60 -15.40 -7.66
N LEU A 201 0.91 -15.90 -8.85
CA LEU A 201 0.31 -17.14 -9.37
C LEU A 201 0.73 -18.36 -8.57
N ALA A 202 2.00 -18.45 -8.16
CA ALA A 202 2.47 -19.54 -7.31
C ALA A 202 1.76 -19.54 -5.94
N PHE A 203 1.49 -18.36 -5.39
CA PHE A 203 0.82 -18.23 -4.09
C PHE A 203 -0.69 -18.45 -4.15
N PHE A 204 -1.38 -17.95 -5.18
CA PHE A 204 -2.85 -18.06 -5.28
C PHE A 204 -3.36 -19.35 -5.90
N ARG A 205 -2.50 -20.11 -6.60
CA ARG A 205 -2.83 -21.49 -6.98
C ARG A 205 -2.96 -22.41 -5.76
#